data_AF-A0AAD6J3W2-F1
#
_entry.id   AF-A0AAD6J3W2-F1
#
_cell.length_a   1.000
_cell.length_b   1.000
_cell.length_c   1.000
_cell.angle_alpha   90.00
_cell.angle_beta   90.00
_cell.angle_gamma   90.00
#
_symmetry.space_group_name_H-M   'P 1'
#
loop_
_entity.id
_entity.type
_entity.pdbx_description
1 polymer ?
#
loop_
_entity_poly.entity_id
_entity_poly.type
_entity_poly.pdbx_seq_one_letter_code
_entity_poly.pdbx_strand_id
1 'polypeptide(L)'
;MASSPAPSSPLSTAAAASHGTTLQIPPLSFALVSTGVYRSGCPMPLNFPFLAKLHLKSIIYIADQDLPVDLQHFTAENDIQVFHFRMHHGKGAANDGDVDHDPAAVVIDDMSERDLDLNHDHIPTSDPISPIDAAHDKKKAKKKKKKDKVHVVENDAESMRQALELLLDARNFPVLIHSNKGKHRSGVLVACVRKLLQNWAFGSVKSEYHYFAGEKGQADIEFIEKFRPTLKYDERYAPGWLRDSPGEGTLINIRKPAGNSSLSAIVRAIDLNP
;
A
#
# COMPACT_ATOMS: atom_id res chain seq x y z
N MET A 1 -38.13 63.53 37.18
CA MET A 1 -36.70 63.30 36.92
C MET A 1 -36.39 61.84 37.22
N ALA A 2 -35.88 61.14 36.20
CA ALA A 2 -35.61 59.71 36.20
C ALA A 2 -34.28 59.37 36.90
N SER A 3 -34.16 58.15 37.44
CA SER A 3 -32.95 57.33 37.34
C SER A 3 -33.24 55.87 37.68
N SER A 4 -32.69 54.97 36.88
CA SER A 4 -33.10 53.59 36.60
C SER A 4 -32.68 52.53 37.63
N PRO A 5 -33.33 51.34 37.64
CA PRO A 5 -32.74 50.11 38.19
C PRO A 5 -31.75 49.48 37.20
N ALA A 6 -30.70 48.85 37.74
CA ALA A 6 -29.63 48.18 36.97
C ALA A 6 -30.13 46.96 36.17
N PRO A 7 -29.50 46.61 35.03
CA PRO A 7 -29.90 45.46 34.24
C PRO A 7 -29.41 44.15 34.86
N SER A 8 -30.34 43.21 35.09
CA SER A 8 -30.02 41.80 35.33
C SER A 8 -29.48 41.19 34.03
N SER A 9 -28.26 40.68 34.09
CA SER A 9 -27.69 39.92 32.97
C SER A 9 -28.38 38.56 32.86
N PRO A 10 -28.86 38.13 31.69
CA PRO A 10 -29.30 36.75 31.53
C PRO A 10 -28.06 35.86 31.56
N LEU A 11 -28.07 34.88 32.46
CA LEU A 11 -27.13 33.76 32.46
C LEU A 11 -27.27 33.08 31.09
N SER A 12 -26.31 33.35 30.19
CA SER A 12 -26.24 32.68 28.90
C SER A 12 -25.96 31.21 29.16
N THR A 13 -26.99 30.38 29.03
CA THR A 13 -26.83 28.94 28.92
C THR A 13 -26.10 28.67 27.62
N ALA A 14 -24.77 28.75 27.67
CA ALA A 14 -23.92 28.15 26.66
C ALA A 14 -24.19 26.65 26.74
N ALA A 15 -25.07 26.16 25.87
CA ALA A 15 -25.18 24.75 25.59
C ALA A 15 -23.78 24.29 25.18
N ALA A 16 -23.08 23.61 26.08
CA ALA A 16 -21.86 22.91 25.77
C ALA A 16 -22.23 21.92 24.67
N ALA A 17 -21.89 22.27 23.43
CA ALA A 17 -21.93 21.33 22.34
C ALA A 17 -21.05 20.17 22.77
N SER A 18 -21.70 19.06 23.13
CA SER A 18 -21.09 17.76 23.31
C SER A 18 -20.43 17.42 21.98
N HIS A 19 -19.18 17.83 21.82
CA HIS A 19 -18.30 17.32 20.79
C HIS A 19 -18.00 15.89 21.18
N GLY A 20 -18.95 14.99 20.91
CA GLY A 20 -18.72 13.56 20.98
C GLY A 20 -17.55 13.30 20.05
N THR A 21 -16.37 13.06 20.63
CA THR A 21 -15.17 12.68 19.88
C THR A 21 -15.46 11.30 19.30
N THR A 22 -16.01 11.27 18.09
CA THR A 22 -16.17 10.05 17.31
C THR A 22 -14.80 9.43 17.19
N LEU A 23 -14.64 8.24 17.78
CA LEU A 23 -13.40 7.48 17.77
C LEU A 23 -12.94 7.31 16.32
N GLN A 24 -11.72 7.75 16.02
CA GLN A 24 -11.19 7.71 14.67
C GLN A 24 -10.09 6.68 14.59
N ILE A 25 -10.31 5.69 13.73
CA ILE A 25 -9.41 4.54 13.61
C ILE A 25 -8.79 4.59 12.22
N PRO A 26 -7.50 4.91 12.10
CA PRO A 26 -6.83 4.86 10.80
C PRO A 26 -6.83 3.42 10.26
N PRO A 27 -6.82 3.23 8.93
CA PRO A 27 -6.70 1.90 8.35
C PRO A 27 -5.39 1.21 8.77
N LEU A 28 -5.35 -0.12 8.59
CA LEU A 28 -4.13 -0.91 8.81
C LEU A 28 -2.94 -0.32 8.06
N SER A 29 -1.75 -0.30 8.66
CA SER A 29 -0.51 0.19 8.03
C SER A 29 -0.60 1.63 7.49
N PHE A 30 -1.49 2.46 8.05
CA PHE A 30 -1.63 3.86 7.64
C PHE A 30 -0.39 4.69 7.97
N ALA A 31 0.10 5.47 7.02
CA ALA A 31 1.19 6.43 7.23
C ALA A 31 1.17 7.57 6.22
N LEU A 32 1.71 8.73 6.61
CA LEU A 32 2.08 9.80 5.70
C LEU A 32 3.36 9.43 4.96
N VAL A 33 3.33 9.45 3.63
CA VAL A 33 4.51 9.18 2.78
C VAL A 33 5.22 10.50 2.46
N SER A 34 4.47 11.47 1.97
CA SER A 34 4.91 12.84 1.73
C SER A 34 3.72 13.79 1.78
N THR A 35 3.95 15.10 1.68
CA THR A 35 2.87 16.09 1.71
C THR A 35 1.81 15.76 0.66
N GLY A 36 0.58 15.49 1.11
CA GLY A 36 -0.55 15.11 0.27
C GLY A 36 -0.57 13.64 -0.20
N VAL A 37 0.37 12.80 0.22
CA VAL A 37 0.47 11.38 -0.17
C VAL A 37 0.46 10.49 1.08
N TYR A 38 -0.54 9.62 1.17
CA TYR A 38 -0.73 8.66 2.25
C TYR A 38 -0.60 7.23 1.73
N ARG A 39 -0.31 6.29 2.62
CA ARG A 39 -0.38 4.84 2.35
C ARG A 39 -1.25 4.14 3.38
N SER A 40 -1.82 2.99 3.02
CA SER A 40 -2.44 2.05 3.96
C SER A 40 -2.62 0.64 3.39
N GLY A 41 -3.12 -0.29 4.22
CA GLY A 41 -3.89 -1.46 3.79
C GLY A 41 -5.32 -1.07 3.40
N CYS A 42 -6.16 -2.08 3.15
CA CYS A 42 -7.51 -1.86 2.65
C CYS A 42 -8.36 -1.13 3.70
N PRO A 43 -8.92 0.05 3.38
CA PRO A 43 -9.89 0.70 4.25
C PRO A 43 -11.13 -0.18 4.47
N MET A 44 -11.66 -0.13 5.69
CA MET A 44 -12.93 -0.74 6.10
C MET A 44 -13.87 0.34 6.65
N PRO A 45 -15.19 0.08 6.79
CA PRO A 45 -16.16 1.08 7.25
C PRO A 45 -15.77 1.82 8.52
N LEU A 46 -15.16 1.12 9.49
CA LEU A 46 -14.67 1.70 10.74
C LEU A 46 -13.60 2.79 10.53
N ASN A 47 -12.92 2.81 9.39
CA ASN A 47 -11.88 3.78 9.06
C ASN A 47 -12.39 5.01 8.33
N PHE A 48 -13.60 4.97 7.75
CA PHE A 48 -14.12 6.04 6.89
C PHE A 48 -14.22 7.40 7.61
N PRO A 49 -14.64 7.49 8.89
CA PRO A 49 -14.62 8.77 9.61
C PRO A 49 -13.23 9.39 9.75
N PHE A 50 -12.18 8.57 9.81
CA PHE A 50 -10.80 9.04 9.80
C PHE A 50 -10.39 9.53 8.40
N LEU A 51 -10.69 8.76 7.35
CA LEU A 51 -10.35 9.11 5.97
C LEU A 51 -11.08 10.36 5.47
N ALA A 52 -12.32 10.58 5.92
CA ALA A 52 -13.10 11.79 5.59
C ALA A 52 -12.37 13.09 5.99
N LYS A 53 -11.60 13.07 7.09
CA LYS A 53 -10.80 14.22 7.53
C LYS A 53 -9.58 14.51 6.67
N LEU A 54 -9.12 13.53 5.88
CA LEU A 54 -7.99 13.74 4.97
C LEU A 54 -8.42 14.49 3.70
N HIS A 55 -9.74 14.62 3.45
CA HIS A 55 -10.29 15.24 2.25
C HIS A 55 -9.61 14.74 0.97
N LEU A 56 -9.49 13.41 0.88
CA LEU A 56 -8.84 12.76 -0.25
C LEU A 56 -9.52 13.17 -1.55
N LYS A 57 -8.74 13.48 -2.58
CA LYS A 57 -9.25 13.65 -3.95
C LYS A 57 -9.17 12.35 -4.74
N SER A 58 -8.21 11.50 -4.40
CA SER A 58 -8.02 10.25 -5.11
C SER A 58 -7.50 9.10 -4.26
N ILE A 59 -7.73 7.89 -4.77
CA ILE A 59 -7.20 6.64 -4.24
C ILE A 59 -6.47 5.90 -5.37
N ILE A 60 -5.25 5.45 -5.10
CA ILE A 60 -4.52 4.50 -5.93
C ILE A 60 -4.69 3.12 -5.28
N TYR A 61 -5.48 2.26 -5.93
CA TYR A 61 -5.77 0.91 -5.45
C TYR A 61 -5.00 -0.13 -6.28
N ILE A 62 -4.08 -0.84 -5.63
CA ILE A 62 -3.26 -1.89 -6.29
C ILE A 62 -3.67 -3.24 -5.74
N ALA A 63 -4.63 -3.88 -6.40
CA ALA A 63 -5.04 -5.24 -6.11
C ALA A 63 -5.75 -5.90 -7.29
N ASP A 64 -5.76 -7.22 -7.28
CA ASP A 64 -6.49 -8.08 -8.20
C ASP A 64 -7.98 -8.18 -7.88
N GLN A 65 -8.38 -7.96 -6.62
CA GLN A 65 -9.79 -7.91 -6.22
C GLN A 65 -10.45 -6.60 -6.67
N ASP A 66 -11.75 -6.64 -6.90
CA ASP A 66 -12.58 -5.45 -7.06
C ASP A 66 -12.55 -4.57 -5.80
N LEU A 67 -12.90 -3.29 -5.98
CA LEU A 67 -13.00 -2.37 -4.84
C LEU A 67 -14.16 -2.85 -3.94
N PRO A 68 -13.97 -2.99 -2.62
CA PRO A 68 -15.06 -3.39 -1.73
C PRO A 68 -16.26 -2.44 -1.82
N VAL A 69 -17.48 -2.96 -1.74
CA VAL A 69 -18.73 -2.20 -1.94
C VAL A 69 -18.81 -1.00 -0.99
N ASP A 70 -18.50 -1.18 0.28
CA ASP A 70 -18.50 -0.06 1.25
C ASP A 70 -17.52 1.04 0.86
N LEU A 71 -16.35 0.67 0.31
CA LEU A 71 -15.36 1.63 -0.15
C LEU A 71 -15.79 2.31 -1.46
N GLN A 72 -16.54 1.62 -2.33
CA GLN A 72 -17.19 2.23 -3.49
C GLN A 72 -18.20 3.30 -3.05
N HIS A 73 -19.07 3.00 -2.08
CA HIS A 73 -20.01 3.98 -1.55
C HIS A 73 -19.30 5.17 -0.92
N PHE A 74 -18.32 4.93 -0.05
CA PHE A 74 -17.55 6.00 0.58
C PHE A 74 -16.85 6.91 -0.45
N THR A 75 -16.25 6.33 -1.49
CA THR A 75 -15.56 7.11 -2.52
C THR A 75 -16.54 7.92 -3.38
N ALA A 76 -17.70 7.36 -3.71
CA ALA A 76 -18.75 8.08 -4.43
C ALA A 76 -19.34 9.23 -3.60
N GLU A 77 -19.62 9.01 -2.31
CA GLU A 77 -20.15 10.03 -1.41
C GLU A 77 -19.21 11.21 -1.15
N ASN A 78 -17.90 10.99 -1.29
CA ASN A 78 -16.87 11.99 -1.01
C ASN A 78 -16.16 12.50 -2.28
N ASP A 79 -16.71 12.22 -3.47
CA ASP A 79 -16.15 12.64 -4.77
C ASP A 79 -14.68 12.22 -4.97
N ILE A 80 -14.32 11.01 -4.51
CA ILE A 80 -12.95 10.49 -4.56
C ILE A 80 -12.74 9.69 -5.85
N GLN A 81 -11.79 10.12 -6.68
CA GLN A 81 -11.42 9.39 -7.89
C GLN A 81 -10.60 8.13 -7.55
N VAL A 82 -11.02 6.96 -8.04
CA VAL A 82 -10.29 5.70 -7.82
C VAL A 82 -9.53 5.28 -9.08
N PHE A 83 -8.21 5.12 -8.94
CA PHE A 83 -7.33 4.52 -9.93
C PHE A 83 -7.01 3.07 -9.54
N HIS A 84 -7.67 2.11 -10.18
CA HIS A 84 -7.52 0.69 -9.87
C HIS A 84 -6.55 -0.01 -10.83
N PHE A 85 -5.40 -0.41 -10.30
CA PHE A 85 -4.39 -1.21 -11.01
C PHE A 85 -4.55 -2.69 -10.64
N ARG A 86 -5.18 -3.45 -11.55
CA ARG A 86 -5.39 -4.89 -11.37
C ARG A 86 -4.10 -5.67 -11.64
N MET A 87 -3.68 -6.44 -10.63
CA MET A 87 -2.49 -7.29 -10.75
C MET A 87 -2.92 -8.63 -11.36
N HIS A 88 -2.48 -8.93 -12.58
CA HIS A 88 -2.76 -10.23 -13.17
C HIS A 88 -1.81 -11.30 -12.61
N HIS A 89 -2.39 -12.43 -12.20
CA HIS A 89 -1.61 -13.63 -11.91
C HIS A 89 -1.17 -14.18 -13.26
N GLY A 90 0.12 -14.10 -13.57
CA GLY A 90 0.67 -14.86 -14.69
C GLY A 90 0.41 -16.35 -14.48
N LYS A 91 -0.59 -16.91 -15.17
CA LYS A 91 -0.44 -18.28 -15.66
C LYS A 91 0.65 -18.19 -16.72
N GLY A 92 1.79 -18.87 -16.50
CA GLY A 92 2.79 -19.01 -17.54
C GLY A 92 2.08 -19.43 -18.83
N ALA A 93 2.46 -18.84 -19.96
CA ALA A 93 1.89 -19.10 -21.27
C ALA A 93 1.58 -20.60 -21.43
N ALA A 94 0.30 -20.95 -21.33
CA ALA A 94 -0.16 -22.25 -21.77
C ALA A 94 -0.23 -22.12 -23.29
N ASN A 95 0.62 -22.87 -23.98
CA ASN A 95 0.50 -23.07 -25.41
C ASN A 95 -0.95 -23.46 -25.71
N ASP A 96 -1.55 -22.75 -26.66
CA ASP A 96 -2.80 -23.16 -27.30
C ASP A 96 -2.65 -24.59 -27.81
N GLY A 97 -3.58 -25.44 -27.39
CA GLY A 97 -3.64 -26.85 -27.72
C GLY A 97 -4.86 -27.45 -27.04
N ASP A 98 -5.99 -27.37 -27.73
CA ASP A 98 -7.31 -27.89 -27.38
C ASP A 98 -7.30 -29.26 -26.68
N VAL A 99 -8.03 -29.40 -25.56
CA VAL A 99 -8.85 -30.59 -25.26
C VAL A 99 -10.02 -30.18 -24.34
N ASP A 100 -11.25 -30.31 -24.84
CA ASP A 100 -12.51 -30.23 -24.10
C ASP A 100 -12.61 -31.28 -22.97
N HIS A 101 -12.96 -30.86 -21.74
CA HIS A 101 -13.85 -31.66 -20.87
C HIS A 101 -14.51 -30.87 -19.72
N ASP A 102 -15.84 -30.84 -19.80
CA ASP A 102 -16.98 -30.69 -18.86
C ASP A 102 -16.77 -30.30 -17.36
N PRO A 103 -17.68 -29.50 -16.73
CA PRO A 103 -17.57 -29.01 -15.36
C PRO A 103 -18.42 -29.81 -14.36
N ALA A 104 -17.81 -30.25 -13.25
CA ALA A 104 -18.57 -30.66 -12.06
C ALA A 104 -17.77 -30.43 -10.77
N ALA A 105 -18.35 -29.58 -9.91
CA ALA A 105 -18.36 -29.52 -8.45
C ALA A 105 -17.22 -30.16 -7.62
N VAL A 106 -16.74 -29.45 -6.57
CA VAL A 106 -16.69 -29.97 -5.18
C VAL A 106 -16.52 -28.80 -4.18
N VAL A 107 -17.60 -28.60 -3.41
CA VAL A 107 -17.70 -28.39 -1.95
C VAL A 107 -16.96 -27.21 -1.30
N ILE A 108 -17.77 -26.24 -0.86
CA ILE A 108 -17.50 -25.24 0.16
C ILE A 108 -17.66 -25.95 1.51
N ASP A 109 -16.65 -25.88 2.40
CA ASP A 109 -16.85 -26.18 3.82
C ASP A 109 -16.61 -24.90 4.63
N ASP A 110 -17.70 -24.49 5.27
CA ASP A 110 -17.84 -23.37 6.18
C ASP A 110 -17.34 -23.81 7.56
N MET A 111 -16.44 -23.05 8.18
CA MET A 111 -16.18 -23.15 9.61
C MET A 111 -15.95 -21.77 10.21
N SER A 112 -17.07 -21.22 10.67
CA SER A 112 -17.20 -20.16 11.66
C SER A 112 -16.47 -20.48 12.98
N GLU A 113 -16.02 -19.40 13.60
CA GLU A 113 -15.79 -19.14 15.03
C GLU A 113 -14.98 -20.16 15.86
N ARG A 114 -13.88 -19.67 16.44
CA ARG A 114 -13.32 -20.25 17.66
C ARG A 114 -13.14 -19.17 18.70
N ASP A 115 -14.07 -19.25 19.65
CA ASP A 115 -14.10 -18.54 20.91
C ASP A 115 -12.84 -18.72 21.74
N LEU A 116 -12.60 -17.66 22.48
CA LEU A 116 -11.75 -17.55 23.65
C LEU A 116 -12.25 -18.52 24.72
N ASP A 117 -11.38 -19.34 25.29
CA ASP A 117 -11.66 -19.91 26.59
C ASP A 117 -10.44 -19.94 27.51
N LEU A 118 -10.75 -19.56 28.75
CA LEU A 118 -9.91 -19.24 29.89
C LEU A 118 -9.40 -20.52 30.54
N ASN A 119 -8.09 -20.63 30.78
CA ASN A 119 -7.55 -21.66 31.65
C ASN A 119 -7.59 -21.18 33.10
N HIS A 120 -8.38 -21.87 33.93
CA HIS A 120 -8.28 -21.87 35.39
C HIS A 120 -7.81 -23.26 35.87
N ASP A 121 -7.18 -23.26 37.03
CA ASP A 121 -6.22 -24.24 37.55
C ASP A 121 -6.79 -25.62 37.91
N HIS A 122 -6.02 -26.68 37.64
CA HIS A 122 -5.97 -27.83 38.55
C HIS A 122 -4.65 -28.61 38.49
N ILE A 123 -4.06 -28.81 39.68
CA ILE A 123 -2.86 -29.59 39.98
C ILE A 123 -3.26 -31.05 40.23
N PRO A 124 -2.42 -32.04 39.90
CA PRO A 124 -2.18 -33.11 40.88
C PRO A 124 -0.70 -33.55 41.02
N THR A 125 -0.48 -34.21 42.15
CA THR A 125 0.77 -34.52 42.87
C THR A 125 1.35 -35.94 42.63
N SER A 126 2.68 -36.04 42.83
CA SER A 126 3.52 -37.17 43.36
C SER A 126 3.74 -38.52 42.62
N ASP A 127 5.03 -38.88 42.50
CA ASP A 127 5.78 -40.06 41.97
C ASP A 127 5.47 -41.44 42.64
N PRO A 128 6.00 -42.67 42.26
CA PRO A 128 7.33 -42.99 41.65
C PRO A 128 7.52 -44.25 40.71
N ILE A 129 8.77 -44.36 40.22
CA ILE A 129 9.59 -45.27 39.34
C ILE A 129 9.34 -46.82 39.38
N SER A 130 9.24 -47.54 38.22
CA SER A 130 10.23 -48.51 37.59
C SER A 130 9.49 -49.71 36.89
N PRO A 131 10.10 -50.64 36.11
CA PRO A 131 11.09 -50.57 35.01
C PRO A 131 10.78 -51.48 33.77
N ILE A 132 11.66 -51.45 32.74
CA ILE A 132 12.03 -52.50 31.73
C ILE A 132 11.18 -52.73 30.44
N ASP A 133 11.91 -52.62 29.30
CA ASP A 133 11.83 -53.22 27.95
C ASP A 133 10.50 -53.42 27.19
N ALA A 134 10.43 -52.87 25.97
CA ALA A 134 10.26 -53.64 24.73
C ALA A 134 10.20 -52.71 23.50
N ALA A 135 10.98 -53.08 22.48
CA ALA A 135 11.00 -52.46 21.18
C ALA A 135 9.61 -52.40 20.53
N HIS A 136 9.26 -51.23 19.99
CA HIS A 136 8.32 -51.13 18.88
C HIS A 136 8.82 -50.09 17.89
N ASP A 137 9.33 -50.61 16.78
CA ASP A 137 9.55 -49.94 15.52
C ASP A 137 8.25 -49.23 15.08
N LYS A 138 8.23 -47.90 15.19
CA LYS A 138 7.22 -47.05 14.56
C LYS A 138 7.91 -46.22 13.49
N LYS A 139 7.92 -46.73 12.27
CA LYS A 139 8.09 -45.97 11.02
C LYS A 139 7.29 -44.66 11.13
N LYS A 140 7.98 -43.55 11.41
CA LYS A 140 7.44 -42.21 11.22
C LYS A 140 7.21 -42.01 9.73
N ALA A 141 5.96 -42.17 9.29
CA ALA A 141 5.50 -41.66 8.02
C ALA A 141 5.71 -40.15 8.01
N LYS A 142 6.82 -39.71 7.41
CA LYS A 142 7.14 -38.31 7.19
C LYS A 142 6.15 -37.79 6.13
N LYS A 143 4.95 -37.38 6.57
CA LYS A 143 3.97 -36.70 5.73
C LYS A 143 4.62 -35.39 5.30
N LYS A 144 5.24 -35.41 4.12
CA LYS A 144 5.86 -34.25 3.47
C LYS A 144 4.72 -33.27 3.24
N LYS A 145 4.59 -32.25 4.12
CA LYS A 145 3.70 -31.11 3.86
C LYS A 145 4.10 -30.59 2.48
N LYS A 146 3.22 -30.76 1.50
CA LYS A 146 3.34 -30.14 0.19
C LYS A 146 3.37 -28.64 0.49
N LYS A 147 4.56 -28.04 0.41
CA LYS A 147 4.72 -26.60 0.57
C LYS A 147 3.92 -26.02 -0.59
N ASP A 148 2.77 -25.42 -0.29
CA ASP A 148 1.98 -24.74 -1.30
C ASP A 148 2.92 -23.85 -2.09
N LYS A 149 2.98 -24.09 -3.40
CA LYS A 149 3.81 -23.31 -4.31
C LYS A 149 3.12 -21.96 -4.36
N VAL A 150 3.51 -21.05 -3.46
CA VAL A 150 3.03 -19.67 -3.43
C VAL A 150 3.30 -19.12 -4.82
N HIS A 151 2.24 -18.92 -5.60
CA HIS A 151 2.32 -18.14 -6.82
C HIS A 151 2.78 -16.75 -6.40
N VAL A 152 4.04 -16.43 -6.66
CA VAL A 152 4.58 -15.11 -6.42
C VAL A 152 3.90 -14.21 -7.45
N VAL A 153 2.95 -13.41 -7.00
CA VAL A 153 2.41 -12.32 -7.80
C VAL A 153 3.55 -11.34 -7.98
N GLU A 154 4.12 -11.32 -9.19
CA GLU A 154 5.15 -10.36 -9.55
C GLU A 154 4.53 -8.96 -9.65
N ASN A 155 5.27 -7.94 -9.24
CA ASN A 155 4.79 -6.57 -9.37
C ASN A 155 4.77 -6.19 -10.86
N ASP A 156 3.61 -5.79 -11.38
CA ASP A 156 3.47 -5.34 -12.75
C ASP A 156 4.17 -3.99 -12.95
N ALA A 157 5.20 -4.00 -13.79
CA ALA A 157 6.05 -2.84 -14.05
C ALA A 157 5.27 -1.66 -14.65
N GLU A 158 4.29 -1.96 -15.51
CA GLU A 158 3.49 -0.94 -16.20
C GLU A 158 2.51 -0.26 -15.23
N SER A 159 1.81 -1.03 -14.40
CA SER A 159 0.96 -0.50 -13.33
C SER A 159 1.75 0.38 -12.36
N MET A 160 2.96 -0.05 -11.95
CA MET A 160 3.82 0.75 -11.07
C MET A 160 4.27 2.05 -11.75
N ARG A 161 4.59 2.00 -13.04
CA ARG A 161 4.94 3.19 -13.84
C ARG A 161 3.77 4.19 -13.89
N GLN A 162 2.58 3.72 -14.27
CA GLN A 162 1.38 4.55 -14.36
C GLN A 162 1.00 5.16 -13.00
N ALA A 163 1.07 4.37 -11.93
CA ALA A 163 0.81 4.87 -10.58
C ALA A 163 1.82 5.94 -10.14
N LEU A 164 3.10 5.82 -10.51
CA LEU A 164 4.10 6.86 -10.27
C LEU A 164 3.79 8.15 -11.04
N GLU A 165 3.31 8.07 -12.28
CA GLU A 165 2.91 9.25 -13.06
C GLU A 165 1.72 9.96 -12.42
N LEU A 166 0.75 9.23 -11.86
CA LEU A 166 -0.33 9.82 -11.06
C LEU A 166 0.20 10.55 -9.82
N LEU A 167 1.25 10.02 -9.20
CA LEU A 167 1.93 10.66 -8.06
C LEU A 167 2.82 11.84 -8.45
N LEU A 168 3.08 12.06 -9.75
CA LEU A 168 3.79 13.23 -10.26
C LEU A 168 2.84 14.38 -10.62
N ASP A 169 1.53 14.22 -10.41
CA ASP A 169 0.51 15.24 -10.67
C ASP A 169 -0.22 15.61 -9.37
N ALA A 170 0.16 16.75 -8.80
CA ALA A 170 -0.37 17.27 -7.54
C ALA A 170 -1.88 17.59 -7.58
N ARG A 171 -2.51 17.63 -8.77
CA ARG A 171 -3.97 17.76 -8.88
C ARG A 171 -4.70 16.56 -8.27
N ASN A 172 -4.04 15.41 -8.24
CA ASN A 172 -4.56 14.18 -7.63
C ASN A 172 -4.54 14.21 -6.09
N PHE A 173 -3.89 15.22 -5.46
CA PHE A 173 -3.67 15.25 -4.02
C PHE A 173 -4.77 16.00 -3.25
N PRO A 174 -5.14 15.57 -2.03
CA PRO A 174 -4.52 14.48 -1.27
C PRO A 174 -4.88 13.07 -1.79
N VAL A 175 -3.90 12.17 -1.86
CA VAL A 175 -4.04 10.81 -2.42
C VAL A 175 -3.71 9.73 -1.39
N LEU A 176 -4.49 8.65 -1.38
CA LEU A 176 -4.21 7.44 -0.61
C LEU A 176 -3.78 6.29 -1.52
N ILE A 177 -2.59 5.76 -1.28
CA ILE A 177 -2.10 4.52 -1.89
C ILE A 177 -2.52 3.36 -1.00
N HIS A 178 -3.27 2.38 -1.51
CA HIS A 178 -3.53 1.16 -0.76
C HIS A 178 -3.53 -0.11 -1.60
N SER A 179 -3.43 -1.22 -0.88
CA SER A 179 -3.59 -2.59 -1.37
C SER A 179 -4.29 -3.37 -0.25
N ASN A 180 -4.34 -4.70 -0.34
CA ASN A 180 -4.98 -5.52 0.71
C ASN A 180 -4.41 -5.24 2.13
N LYS A 181 -3.12 -5.51 2.38
CA LYS A 181 -2.49 -5.30 3.70
C LYS A 181 -1.58 -4.08 3.81
N GLY A 182 -1.37 -3.36 2.69
CA GLY A 182 -0.49 -2.19 2.67
C GLY A 182 0.98 -2.54 2.86
N LYS A 183 1.38 -3.77 2.50
CA LYS A 183 2.75 -4.31 2.69
C LYS A 183 3.52 -4.32 1.37
N HIS A 184 3.32 -5.35 0.55
CA HIS A 184 4.08 -5.61 -0.68
C HIS A 184 3.77 -4.59 -1.77
N ARG A 185 2.60 -4.67 -2.41
CA ARG A 185 2.20 -3.82 -3.56
C ARG A 185 2.30 -2.32 -3.26
N SER A 186 1.65 -1.86 -2.18
CA SER A 186 1.76 -0.46 -1.77
C SER A 186 3.17 -0.07 -1.32
N GLY A 187 3.90 -1.00 -0.69
CA GLY A 187 5.27 -0.75 -0.24
C GLY A 187 6.24 -0.61 -1.40
N VAL A 188 6.07 -1.38 -2.47
CA VAL A 188 6.86 -1.28 -3.70
C VAL A 188 6.64 0.07 -4.36
N LEU A 189 5.39 0.52 -4.52
CA LEU A 189 5.12 1.85 -5.07
C LEU A 189 5.75 2.96 -4.22
N VAL A 190 5.59 2.90 -2.90
CA VAL A 190 6.20 3.89 -1.98
C VAL A 190 7.73 3.86 -2.04
N ALA A 191 8.33 2.67 -2.09
CA ALA A 191 9.77 2.52 -2.23
C ALA A 191 10.28 3.09 -3.57
N CYS A 192 9.52 2.94 -4.65
CA CYS A 192 9.81 3.58 -5.93
C CYS A 192 9.71 5.11 -5.85
N VAL A 193 8.74 5.68 -5.11
CA VAL A 193 8.69 7.13 -4.83
C VAL A 193 9.97 7.58 -4.12
N ARG A 194 10.38 6.89 -3.04
CA ARG A 194 11.61 7.22 -2.30
C ARG A 194 12.85 7.17 -3.20
N LYS A 195 13.02 6.07 -3.93
CA LYS A 195 14.19 5.80 -4.78
C LYS A 195 14.24 6.75 -5.97
N LEU A 196 13.16 6.84 -6.75
CA LEU A 196 13.17 7.47 -8.08
C LEU A 196 12.82 8.95 -8.04
N LEU A 197 11.93 9.36 -7.13
CA LEU A 197 11.38 10.73 -7.12
C LEU A 197 11.93 11.60 -5.99
N GLN A 198 12.43 10.97 -4.92
CA GLN A 198 13.02 11.67 -3.76
C GLN A 198 14.52 11.41 -3.61
N ASN A 199 15.10 10.60 -4.51
CA ASN A 199 16.52 10.27 -4.57
C ASN A 199 17.09 9.75 -3.24
N TRP A 200 16.34 8.88 -2.54
CA TRP A 200 16.84 8.24 -1.32
C TRP A 200 17.88 7.17 -1.64
N ALA A 201 18.89 7.05 -0.78
CA ALA A 201 19.83 5.94 -0.85
C ALA A 201 19.09 4.60 -0.71
N PHE A 202 19.44 3.61 -1.53
CA PHE A 202 18.70 2.34 -1.59
C PHE A 202 18.66 1.60 -0.25
N GLY A 203 19.70 1.73 0.59
CA GLY A 203 19.68 1.20 1.96
C GLY A 203 18.50 1.73 2.79
N SER A 204 18.27 3.04 2.77
CA SER A 204 17.14 3.68 3.48
C SER A 204 15.79 3.30 2.88
N VAL A 205 15.72 3.16 1.55
CA VAL A 205 14.52 2.66 0.87
C VAL A 205 14.15 1.26 1.36
N LYS A 206 15.13 0.35 1.45
CA LYS A 206 14.93 -1.01 1.97
C LYS A 206 14.48 -1.00 3.43
N SER A 207 15.09 -0.16 4.27
CA SER A 207 14.70 -0.04 5.69
C SER A 207 13.23 0.39 5.85
N GLU A 208 12.78 1.40 5.11
CA GLU A 208 11.36 1.82 5.16
C GLU A 208 10.45 0.71 4.61
N TYR A 209 10.84 0.06 3.51
CA TYR A 209 10.07 -1.06 2.97
C TYR A 209 9.88 -2.18 4.01
N HIS A 210 10.97 -2.63 4.63
CA HIS A 210 10.95 -3.71 5.62
C HIS A 210 10.23 -3.32 6.91
N TYR A 211 10.19 -2.03 7.27
CA TYR A 211 9.37 -1.56 8.39
C TYR A 211 7.89 -1.92 8.19
N PHE A 212 7.34 -1.78 6.98
CA PHE A 212 5.93 -2.12 6.69
C PHE A 212 5.72 -3.58 6.29
N ALA A 213 6.61 -4.14 5.47
CA ALA A 213 6.44 -5.48 4.89
C ALA A 213 7.04 -6.61 5.74
N GLY A 214 7.92 -6.28 6.70
CA GLY A 214 8.82 -7.23 7.35
C GLY A 214 9.97 -7.64 6.44
N GLU A 215 10.82 -8.55 6.90
CA GLU A 215 11.98 -9.08 6.15
C GLU A 215 11.61 -10.07 5.02
N LYS A 216 10.31 -10.22 4.73
CA LYS A 216 9.82 -11.01 3.60
C LYS A 216 9.71 -10.10 2.37
N GLY A 217 9.91 -10.67 1.17
CA GLY A 217 9.74 -9.94 -0.10
C GLY A 217 11.04 -9.67 -0.85
N GLN A 218 11.94 -10.65 -0.93
CA GLN A 218 13.17 -10.51 -1.72
C GLN A 218 12.90 -10.13 -3.18
N ALA A 219 11.85 -10.69 -3.79
CA ALA A 219 11.41 -10.34 -5.14
C ALA A 219 10.96 -8.86 -5.24
N ASP A 220 10.29 -8.34 -4.22
CA ASP A 220 9.90 -6.93 -4.15
C ASP A 220 11.14 -6.03 -4.09
N ILE A 221 12.13 -6.39 -3.26
CA ILE A 221 13.40 -5.65 -3.15
C ILE A 221 14.16 -5.66 -4.47
N GLU A 222 14.27 -6.83 -5.12
CA GLU A 222 14.91 -6.99 -6.42
C GLU A 222 14.20 -6.16 -7.51
N PHE A 223 12.86 -6.18 -7.52
CA PHE A 223 12.07 -5.33 -8.39
C PHE A 223 12.39 -3.85 -8.13
N ILE A 224 12.30 -3.38 -6.88
CA ILE A 224 12.58 -1.98 -6.52
C ILE A 224 14.00 -1.60 -6.95
N GLU A 225 14.99 -2.48 -6.79
CA GLU A 225 16.39 -2.23 -7.15
C GLU A 225 16.57 -2.04 -8.66
N LYS A 226 15.98 -2.94 -9.46
CA LYS A 226 16.13 -2.98 -10.92
C LYS A 226 15.18 -2.05 -11.66
N PHE A 227 14.06 -1.67 -11.06
CA PHE A 227 13.03 -0.86 -11.70
C PHE A 227 13.57 0.54 -12.04
N ARG A 228 13.56 0.84 -13.34
CA ARG A 228 14.05 2.07 -13.98
C ARG A 228 13.09 2.49 -15.10
N PRO A 229 11.86 2.91 -14.75
CA PRO A 229 10.90 3.35 -15.74
C PRO A 229 11.30 4.72 -16.31
N THR A 230 10.80 5.00 -17.51
CA THR A 230 10.69 6.37 -18.01
C THR A 230 9.33 6.93 -17.57
N LEU A 231 9.35 8.02 -16.81
CA LEU A 231 8.14 8.65 -16.27
C LEU A 231 7.87 9.97 -16.96
N LYS A 232 6.65 10.17 -17.42
CA LYS A 232 6.19 11.41 -18.05
C LYS A 232 5.44 12.26 -17.02
N TYR A 233 5.73 13.55 -16.97
CA TYR A 233 5.03 14.48 -16.09
C TYR A 233 4.97 15.91 -16.65
N ASP A 234 4.01 16.68 -16.14
CA ASP A 234 3.89 18.13 -16.39
C ASP A 234 4.44 18.88 -15.16
N GLU A 235 5.52 19.62 -15.36
CA GLU A 235 6.23 20.35 -14.30
C GLU A 235 5.35 21.34 -13.55
N ARG A 236 4.30 21.90 -14.17
CA ARG A 236 3.39 22.86 -13.52
C ARG A 236 2.58 22.23 -12.38
N TYR A 237 2.40 20.92 -12.43
CA TYR A 237 1.68 20.16 -11.43
C TYR A 237 2.60 19.19 -10.68
N ALA A 238 3.93 19.29 -10.87
CA ALA A 238 4.87 18.48 -10.14
C ALA A 238 4.75 18.76 -8.63
N PRO A 239 4.81 17.71 -7.79
CA PRO A 239 4.68 17.89 -6.36
C PRO A 239 5.93 18.54 -5.78
N GLY A 240 5.77 19.39 -4.76
CA GLY A 240 6.89 20.13 -4.15
C GLY A 240 7.96 19.26 -3.46
N TRP A 241 7.69 17.97 -3.27
CA TRP A 241 8.66 16.99 -2.76
C TRP A 241 9.44 16.26 -3.86
N LEU A 242 9.12 16.48 -5.14
CA LEU A 242 9.88 15.94 -6.27
C LEU A 242 11.29 16.53 -6.26
N ARG A 243 12.30 15.66 -6.39
CA ARG A 243 13.70 16.08 -6.51
C ARG A 243 14.22 15.79 -7.91
N ASP A 244 15.18 16.60 -8.35
CA ASP A 244 15.90 16.36 -9.60
C ASP A 244 16.55 14.97 -9.56
N SER A 245 16.25 14.15 -10.56
CA SER A 245 16.87 12.83 -10.69
C SER A 245 18.28 13.01 -11.25
N PRO A 246 19.33 12.49 -10.58
CA PRO A 246 20.70 12.59 -11.06
C PRO A 246 21.00 11.74 -12.31
N GLY A 247 20.05 10.91 -12.78
CA GLY A 247 20.21 10.10 -13.98
C GLY A 247 19.43 10.65 -15.17
N GLU A 248 20.13 11.00 -16.25
CA GLU A 248 19.52 11.39 -17.53
C GLU A 248 18.47 10.34 -17.96
N GLY A 249 17.27 10.80 -18.37
CA GLY A 249 16.25 9.96 -19.01
C GLY A 249 15.23 9.25 -18.10
N THR A 250 15.32 9.35 -16.77
CA THR A 250 14.31 8.76 -15.86
C THR A 250 13.00 9.56 -15.86
N LEU A 251 13.10 10.89 -15.86
CA LEU A 251 11.96 11.80 -15.85
C LEU A 251 11.91 12.58 -17.17
N ILE A 252 10.81 12.47 -17.90
CA ILE A 252 10.53 13.21 -19.13
C ILE A 252 9.46 14.26 -18.82
N ASN A 253 9.86 15.53 -18.82
CA ASN A 253 8.91 16.63 -18.77
C ASN A 253 8.25 16.77 -20.15
N ILE A 254 6.93 16.53 -20.22
CA ILE A 254 6.17 16.53 -21.48
C ILE A 254 6.00 17.92 -22.10
N ARG A 255 6.39 18.99 -21.39
CA ARG A 255 6.34 20.37 -21.88
C ARG A 255 7.69 20.98 -22.20
N LYS A 256 8.80 20.35 -21.79
CA LYS A 256 10.09 20.74 -22.37
C LYS A 256 10.05 20.33 -23.83
N PRO A 257 10.26 21.24 -24.81
CA PRO A 257 10.51 20.78 -26.17
C PRO A 257 11.68 19.81 -26.12
N ALA A 258 11.59 18.69 -26.83
CA ALA A 258 12.63 17.65 -26.90
C ALA A 258 13.95 18.13 -27.56
N GLY A 259 14.19 19.44 -27.61
CA GLY A 259 15.35 20.09 -28.20
C GLY A 259 15.90 21.15 -27.26
N ASN A 260 16.83 20.73 -26.40
CA ASN A 260 18.12 21.38 -26.21
C ASN A 260 18.89 20.60 -25.13
N SER A 261 19.19 19.33 -25.43
CA SER A 261 20.47 18.76 -25.00
C SER A 261 21.52 19.72 -25.53
N SER A 262 22.20 20.40 -24.63
CA SER A 262 23.02 21.55 -24.97
C SER A 262 24.00 21.25 -26.11
N LEU A 263 23.78 21.87 -27.27
CA LEU A 263 24.80 21.95 -28.34
C LEU A 263 26.10 22.60 -27.81
N SER A 264 26.07 23.27 -26.65
CA SER A 264 27.29 23.75 -25.99
C SER A 264 28.19 22.65 -25.44
N ALA A 265 27.70 21.41 -25.27
CA ALA A 265 28.52 20.27 -24.89
C ALA A 265 29.22 19.61 -26.09
N ILE A 266 28.66 19.72 -27.30
CA ILE A 266 29.21 19.12 -28.52
C ILE A 266 30.15 20.10 -29.26
N VAL A 267 29.87 21.41 -29.24
CA VAL A 267 30.74 22.40 -29.91
C VAL A 267 32.06 22.64 -29.16
N ARG A 268 32.14 22.33 -27.86
CA ARG A 268 33.42 22.40 -27.11
C ARG A 268 34.39 21.24 -27.37
N ALA A 269 34.00 20.22 -28.11
CA ALA A 269 34.86 19.09 -28.47
C ALA A 269 35.43 19.17 -29.91
N ILE A 270 35.07 20.19 -30.70
CA ILE A 270 35.52 20.33 -32.09
C ILE A 270 36.49 21.52 -32.31
N ASP A 271 36.55 22.48 -31.38
CA ASP A 271 37.44 23.67 -31.49
C ASP A 271 38.70 23.63 -30.61
N LEU A 272 39.14 22.44 -30.18
CA LEU A 272 40.45 22.27 -29.54
C LEU A 272 41.21 21.10 -30.17
N ASN A 273 41.72 21.33 -31.38
CA ASN A 273 43.00 20.76 -31.76
C ASN A 273 43.73 21.74 -32.70
N PRO A 274 44.86 22.35 -32.27
CA PRO A 274 45.69 23.22 -33.09
C PRO A 274 46.43 22.46 -34.21
#